data_AF-A0A441V962-F1
#
_entry.id   AF-A0A441V962-F1
#
_cell.length_a   1.000
_cell.length_b   1.000
_cell.length_c   1.000
_cell.angle_alpha   90.00
_cell.angle_beta   90.00
_cell.angle_gamma   90.00
#
_symmetry.space_group_name_H-M   'P 1'
#
loop_
_entity.id
_entity.type
_entity.pdbx_description
1 polymer ?
#
loop_
_entity_poly.entity_id
_entity_poly.type
_entity_poly.pdbx_seq_one_letter_code
_entity_poly.pdbx_strand_id
1 'polypeptide(L)'
;FRVARYDELLQFVRFCITGENHPLRLPEIPMYLDWLVTAELQHGLTPLVENRFLGAVAIDGLPAESWPGILNALDLMPLTYRWSSRFVFLDEQEARQKLERTRKKWQQKVRPFFDQLFQTQSRSVDQDAMTMVAETEDAIAEASSQLVAYGYYTPVIVLFDEAQARLQEKCEAIRRLIQAEGFGARIETLNATDAFLGSLPGVSYANIREPLINTRNLADLMPSNSVWSGSPVAPCPFYPPGSPPLVQVASGSTPFRLNLHVDDVGHTLVF
;
A
#
# COMPACT_ATOMS: atom_id res chain seq x y z
N PHE A 1 10.53 40.79 13.09
CA PHE A 1 10.62 39.41 12.60
C PHE A 1 9.24 38.77 12.71
N ARG A 2 8.62 38.32 11.60
CA ARG A 2 7.39 37.52 11.68
C ARG A 2 7.79 36.07 11.92
N VAL A 3 7.31 35.46 13.01
CA VAL A 3 7.54 34.05 13.30
C VAL A 3 6.72 33.23 12.32
N ALA A 4 7.38 32.46 11.44
CA ALA A 4 6.69 31.52 10.57
C ALA A 4 6.43 30.22 11.35
N ARG A 5 5.20 29.72 11.27
CA ARG A 5 4.81 28.42 11.82
C ARG A 5 4.61 27.46 10.64
N TYR A 6 5.10 26.24 10.79
CA TYR A 6 4.97 25.17 9.80
C TYR A 6 4.23 24.00 10.45
N ASP A 7 3.49 23.25 9.65
CA ASP A 7 2.73 22.09 10.10
C ASP A 7 3.05 20.87 9.25
N GLU A 8 3.63 19.86 9.87
CA GLU A 8 4.08 18.64 9.20
C GLU A 8 2.91 17.76 8.73
N LEU A 9 1.79 17.76 9.47
CA LEU A 9 0.61 16.99 9.10
C LEU A 9 -0.05 17.58 7.85
N LEU A 10 -0.21 18.90 7.78
CA LEU A 10 -0.75 19.56 6.60
C LEU A 10 0.18 19.46 5.40
N GLN A 11 1.49 19.52 5.62
CA GLN A 11 2.48 19.22 4.58
C GLN A 11 2.29 17.78 4.04
N PHE A 12 2.11 16.80 4.92
CA PHE A 12 1.84 15.42 4.51
C PHE A 12 0.51 15.26 3.76
N VAL A 13 -0.57 15.89 4.25
CA VAL A 13 -1.87 15.89 3.56
C VAL A 13 -1.74 16.50 2.16
N ARG A 14 -1.05 17.64 2.03
CA ARG A 14 -0.78 18.26 0.72
C ARG A 14 0.06 17.34 -0.17
N PHE A 15 1.08 16.68 0.38
CA PHE A 15 1.88 15.69 -0.34
C PHE A 15 1.02 14.51 -0.85
N CYS A 16 0.05 14.02 -0.07
CA CYS A 16 -0.87 12.98 -0.53
C CYS A 16 -1.69 13.44 -1.76
N ILE A 17 -2.05 14.72 -1.81
CA ILE A 17 -2.83 15.31 -2.90
C ILE A 17 -1.94 15.57 -4.12
N THR A 18 -0.83 16.29 -3.97
CA THR A 18 -0.03 16.79 -5.11
C THR A 18 1.14 15.89 -5.50
N GLY A 19 1.54 14.95 -4.64
CA GLY A 19 2.78 14.19 -4.79
C GLY A 19 4.05 15.00 -4.57
N GLU A 20 3.96 16.23 -4.06
CA GLU A 20 5.10 17.12 -3.78
C GLU A 20 5.27 17.38 -2.30
N ASN A 21 6.46 17.03 -1.78
CA ASN A 21 6.78 17.25 -0.38
C ASN A 21 7.29 18.69 -0.18
N HIS A 22 6.36 19.63 0.00
CA HIS A 22 6.65 21.06 0.15
C HIS A 22 6.25 21.57 1.53
N PRO A 23 7.13 22.26 2.28
CA PRO A 23 6.80 22.83 3.59
C PRO A 23 5.59 23.77 3.56
N LEU A 24 4.58 23.48 4.39
CA LEU A 24 3.37 24.30 4.46
C LEU A 24 3.47 25.31 5.60
N ARG A 25 3.60 26.60 5.23
CA ARG A 25 3.56 27.71 6.19
C ARG A 25 2.11 28.00 6.57
N LEU A 26 1.83 27.97 7.86
CA LEU A 26 0.51 28.30 8.39
C LEU A 26 0.23 29.82 8.25
N PRO A 27 -0.98 30.20 7.81
CA PRO A 27 -1.42 31.59 7.86
C PRO A 27 -1.54 32.08 9.30
N GLU A 28 -1.44 33.39 9.51
CA GLU A 28 -1.65 33.99 10.84
C GLU A 28 -3.10 33.84 11.32
N ILE A 29 -4.05 33.82 10.37
CA ILE A 29 -5.49 33.64 10.62
C ILE A 29 -5.85 32.20 10.20
N PRO A 30 -6.46 31.37 11.09
CA PRO A 30 -6.90 30.04 10.74
C PRO A 30 -7.80 30.03 9.49
N MET A 31 -7.55 29.09 8.59
CA MET A 31 -8.26 28.95 7.33
C MET A 31 -8.74 27.51 7.13
N TYR A 32 -9.76 27.36 6.30
CA TYR A 32 -10.28 26.06 5.90
C TYR A 32 -9.26 25.27 5.07
N LEU A 33 -9.33 23.94 5.15
CA LEU A 33 -8.39 23.03 4.49
C LEU A 33 -8.46 23.13 2.96
N ASP A 34 -9.63 23.40 2.39
CA ASP A 34 -9.86 23.61 0.95
C ASP A 34 -9.11 24.83 0.39
N TRP A 35 -8.57 25.70 1.25
CA TRP A 35 -7.65 26.77 0.86
C TRP A 35 -6.18 26.44 1.12
N LEU A 36 -5.89 25.60 2.11
CA LEU A 36 -4.51 25.29 2.53
C LEU A 36 -3.91 24.10 1.78
N VAL A 37 -4.71 23.07 1.52
CA VAL A 37 -4.29 21.80 0.95
C VAL A 37 -5.15 21.48 -0.28
N THR A 38 -5.13 22.41 -1.24
CA THR A 38 -5.87 22.29 -2.51
C THR A 38 -4.95 22.00 -3.68
N ALA A 39 -5.52 21.40 -4.72
CA ALA A 39 -4.87 21.14 -5.98
C ALA A 39 -5.90 21.07 -7.11
N GLU A 40 -5.52 21.48 -8.32
CA GLU A 40 -6.33 21.28 -9.50
C GLU A 40 -6.31 19.80 -9.90
N LEU A 41 -7.48 19.16 -9.97
CA LEU A 41 -7.67 17.81 -10.45
C LEU A 41 -8.44 17.83 -11.79
N GLN A 42 -7.80 17.33 -12.83
CA GLN A 42 -8.45 17.06 -14.12
C GLN A 42 -8.79 15.57 -14.18
N HIS A 43 -10.09 15.25 -14.19
CA HIS A 43 -10.56 13.88 -14.23
C HIS A 43 -10.50 13.29 -15.65
N GLY A 44 -10.44 11.96 -15.76
CA GLY A 44 -10.48 11.27 -17.05
C GLY A 44 -9.82 9.89 -16.97
N LEU A 45 -9.56 9.29 -18.14
CA LEU A 45 -8.84 8.01 -18.24
C LEU A 45 -7.37 8.12 -17.80
N THR A 46 -6.80 9.31 -17.90
CA THR A 46 -5.46 9.65 -17.43
C THR A 46 -5.58 10.98 -16.68
N PRO A 47 -5.97 10.92 -15.40
CA PRO A 47 -6.19 12.14 -14.63
C PRO A 47 -4.89 12.92 -14.44
N LEU A 48 -5.02 14.24 -14.22
CA LEU A 48 -3.89 15.10 -13.87
C LEU A 48 -4.13 15.78 -12.53
N VAL A 49 -3.07 15.94 -11.76
CA VAL A 49 -3.03 16.82 -10.58
C VAL A 49 -1.91 17.82 -10.80
N GLU A 50 -2.21 19.12 -10.72
CA GLU A 50 -1.21 20.19 -10.92
C GLU A 50 -0.38 19.99 -12.21
N ASN A 51 -1.03 19.65 -13.32
CA ASN A 51 -0.41 19.35 -14.63
C ASN A 51 0.52 18.12 -14.67
N ARG A 52 0.52 17.27 -13.64
CA ARG A 52 1.23 15.98 -13.64
C ARG A 52 0.24 14.84 -13.84
N PHE A 53 0.54 13.95 -14.77
CA PHE A 53 -0.26 12.75 -14.98
C PHE A 53 -0.22 11.88 -13.73
N LEU A 54 -1.39 11.38 -13.35
CA LEU A 54 -1.58 10.49 -12.22
C LEU A 54 -1.82 9.06 -12.71
N GLY A 55 -1.08 8.13 -12.13
CA GLY A 55 -1.26 6.70 -12.30
C GLY A 55 -1.59 6.04 -10.97
N ALA A 56 -2.56 5.13 -10.97
CA ALA A 56 -2.91 4.32 -9.80
C ALA A 56 -2.80 2.84 -10.15
N VAL A 57 -1.99 2.11 -9.41
CA VAL A 57 -1.89 0.65 -9.50
C VAL A 57 -2.57 0.05 -8.28
N ALA A 58 -3.73 -0.56 -8.48
CA ALA A 58 -4.43 -1.30 -7.46
C ALA A 58 -3.84 -2.72 -7.36
N ILE A 59 -3.62 -3.19 -6.13
CA ILE A 59 -3.25 -4.58 -5.88
C ILE A 59 -4.56 -5.33 -5.60
N ASP A 60 -4.86 -6.31 -6.46
CA ASP A 60 -6.07 -7.11 -6.38
C ASP A 60 -5.72 -8.59 -6.31
N GLY A 61 -6.48 -9.39 -5.56
CA GLY A 61 -6.12 -10.81 -5.39
C GLY A 61 -4.90 -11.00 -4.48
N LEU A 62 -5.07 -11.86 -3.48
CA LEU A 62 -4.05 -12.14 -2.49
C LEU A 62 -3.34 -13.44 -2.88
N PRO A 63 -2.02 -13.56 -2.64
CA PRO A 63 -1.31 -14.81 -2.80
C PRO A 63 -1.86 -15.86 -1.83
N ALA A 64 -1.58 -17.13 -2.11
CA ALA A 64 -2.01 -18.24 -1.25
C ALA A 64 -1.37 -18.18 0.14
N GLU A 65 -0.15 -17.65 0.23
CA GLU A 65 0.60 -17.49 1.48
C GLU A 65 1.15 -16.06 1.57
N SER A 66 1.29 -15.55 2.79
CA SER A 66 1.90 -14.25 3.07
C SER A 66 3.01 -14.38 4.11
N TRP A 67 4.00 -13.50 4.03
CA TRP A 67 5.08 -13.37 5.02
C TRP A 67 5.46 -11.90 5.19
N PRO A 68 6.08 -11.52 6.32
CA PRO A 68 6.48 -10.14 6.56
C PRO A 68 7.36 -9.58 5.46
N GLY A 69 6.91 -8.48 4.83
CA GLY A 69 7.67 -7.80 3.80
C GLY A 69 7.65 -8.49 2.43
N ILE A 70 6.57 -9.22 2.12
CA ILE A 70 6.37 -9.85 0.81
C ILE A 70 6.46 -8.87 -0.38
N LEU A 71 6.24 -7.57 -0.16
CA LEU A 71 6.35 -6.53 -1.20
C LEU A 71 7.62 -5.66 -1.08
N ASN A 72 8.64 -6.08 -0.32
CA ASN A 72 9.89 -5.31 -0.16
C ASN A 72 10.64 -5.08 -1.48
N ALA A 73 10.38 -5.89 -2.51
CA ALA A 73 10.96 -5.69 -3.83
C ALA A 73 10.61 -4.32 -4.43
N LEU A 74 9.47 -3.71 -4.04
CA LEU A 74 9.08 -2.37 -4.48
C LEU A 74 10.10 -1.30 -4.05
N ASP A 75 10.71 -1.44 -2.86
CA ASP A 75 11.69 -0.49 -2.33
C ASP A 75 13.00 -0.47 -3.15
N LEU A 76 13.26 -1.52 -3.94
CA LEU A 76 14.45 -1.64 -4.78
C LEU A 76 14.26 -1.03 -6.17
N MET A 77 13.04 -0.61 -6.52
CA MET A 77 12.74 -0.05 -7.84
C MET A 77 13.37 1.34 -8.01
N PRO A 78 13.86 1.70 -9.22
CA PRO A 78 14.43 3.02 -9.51
C PRO A 78 13.33 4.06 -9.83
N LEU A 79 12.31 4.15 -8.99
CA LEU A 79 11.22 5.10 -9.15
C LEU A 79 10.67 5.55 -7.79
N THR A 80 10.00 6.70 -7.78
CA THR A 80 9.28 7.20 -6.61
C THR A 80 7.80 6.87 -6.76
N TYR A 81 7.20 6.33 -5.70
CA TYR A 81 5.77 6.08 -5.61
C TYR A 81 5.25 6.48 -4.22
N ARG A 82 3.93 6.70 -4.13
CA ARG A 82 3.22 6.84 -2.87
C ARG A 82 2.41 5.58 -2.63
N TRP A 83 2.71 4.89 -1.52
CA TRP A 83 1.91 3.76 -1.06
C TRP A 83 0.74 4.23 -0.21
N SER A 84 -0.42 3.61 -0.38
CA SER A 84 -1.60 3.81 0.45
C SER A 84 -2.18 2.46 0.88
N SER A 85 -2.09 2.16 2.18
CA SER A 85 -2.82 1.05 2.81
C SER A 85 -4.05 1.60 3.50
N ARG A 86 -5.23 1.22 3.01
CA ARG A 86 -6.49 1.50 3.69
C ARG A 86 -7.07 0.21 4.25
N PHE A 87 -7.36 0.19 5.55
CA PHE A 87 -8.00 -0.94 6.20
C PHE A 87 -9.25 -0.47 6.95
N VAL A 88 -10.42 -1.00 6.57
CA VAL A 88 -11.71 -0.72 7.23
C VAL A 88 -12.06 -1.91 8.10
N PHE A 89 -11.89 -1.77 9.41
CA PHE A 89 -12.24 -2.79 10.38
C PHE A 89 -13.72 -3.13 10.34
N LEU A 90 -14.03 -4.41 10.53
CA LEU A 90 -15.39 -4.89 10.72
C LEU A 90 -15.58 -5.30 12.17
N ASP A 91 -16.80 -5.12 12.66
CA ASP A 91 -17.21 -5.69 13.92
C ASP A 91 -17.18 -7.22 13.84
N GLU A 92 -16.90 -7.88 14.97
CA GLU A 92 -16.78 -9.35 15.05
C GLU A 92 -18.02 -10.06 14.48
N GLN A 93 -19.21 -9.55 14.81
CA GLN A 93 -20.47 -10.12 14.32
C GLN A 93 -20.63 -9.94 12.81
N GLU A 94 -20.25 -8.80 12.26
CA GLU A 94 -20.30 -8.54 10.82
C GLU A 94 -19.31 -9.40 10.06
N ALA A 95 -18.07 -9.51 10.56
CA ALA A 95 -17.04 -10.37 10.01
C ALA A 95 -17.51 -11.82 9.96
N ARG A 96 -18.05 -12.34 11.07
CA ARG A 96 -18.59 -13.70 11.16
C ARG A 96 -19.73 -13.92 10.17
N GLN A 97 -20.67 -12.98 10.06
CA GLN A 97 -21.77 -13.11 9.09
C GLN A 97 -21.25 -13.16 7.63
N LYS A 98 -20.22 -12.39 7.29
CA LYS A 98 -19.61 -12.42 5.95
C LYS A 98 -18.88 -13.73 5.69
N LEU A 99 -18.05 -14.19 6.63
CA LEU A 99 -17.36 -15.47 6.54
C LEU A 99 -18.36 -16.63 6.40
N GLU A 100 -19.47 -16.60 7.13
CA GLU A 100 -20.49 -17.64 7.04
C GLU A 100 -21.23 -17.66 5.71
N ARG A 101 -21.46 -16.49 5.10
CA ARG A 101 -21.97 -16.42 3.72
C ARG A 101 -20.98 -17.02 2.74
N THR A 102 -19.68 -16.77 2.93
CA THR A 102 -18.61 -17.36 2.10
C THR A 102 -18.56 -18.87 2.27
N ARG A 103 -18.64 -19.39 3.50
CA ARG A 103 -18.69 -20.83 3.78
C ARG A 103 -19.87 -21.50 3.07
N LYS A 104 -21.08 -20.93 3.20
CA LYS A 104 -22.28 -21.46 2.52
C LYS A 104 -22.13 -21.50 1.00
N LYS A 105 -21.52 -20.46 0.40
CA LYS A 105 -21.24 -20.43 -1.04
C LYS A 105 -20.30 -21.55 -1.46
N TRP A 106 -19.25 -21.84 -0.68
CA TRP A 106 -18.32 -22.94 -0.98
C TRP A 106 -18.94 -24.31 -0.73
N GLN A 107 -19.72 -24.49 0.34
CA GLN A 107 -20.46 -25.73 0.60
C GLN A 107 -21.40 -26.10 -0.55
N GLN A 108 -22.05 -25.12 -1.17
CA GLN A 108 -22.89 -25.34 -2.35
C GLN A 108 -22.11 -25.78 -3.60
N LYS A 109 -20.80 -25.50 -3.67
CA LYS A 109 -19.93 -25.94 -4.77
C LYS A 109 -19.35 -27.34 -4.54
N VAL A 110 -19.21 -27.78 -3.29
CA VAL A 110 -18.70 -29.13 -2.94
C VAL A 110 -19.51 -30.24 -3.63
N ARG A 111 -20.83 -30.05 -3.74
CA ARG A 111 -21.72 -30.93 -4.50
C ARG A 111 -22.68 -30.10 -5.35
N PRO A 112 -22.71 -30.29 -6.69
CA PRO A 112 -23.69 -29.62 -7.53
C PRO A 112 -25.12 -29.89 -7.03
N PHE A 113 -25.96 -28.85 -7.01
CA PHE A 113 -27.36 -28.94 -6.55
C PHE A 113 -28.15 -30.07 -7.26
N PHE A 114 -27.83 -30.33 -8.53
CA PHE A 114 -28.43 -31.42 -9.31
C PHE A 114 -28.08 -32.81 -8.77
N ASP A 115 -26.85 -33.05 -8.27
CA ASP A 115 -26.49 -34.35 -7.70
C ASP A 115 -27.16 -34.62 -6.34
N GLN A 116 -27.48 -33.57 -5.58
CA GLN A 116 -28.27 -33.71 -4.35
C GLN A 116 -29.75 -34.03 -4.64
N LEU A 117 -30.32 -33.47 -5.71
CA LEU A 117 -31.74 -33.65 -6.05
C LEU A 117 -32.02 -34.99 -6.76
N PHE A 118 -31.09 -35.46 -7.60
CA PHE A 118 -31.29 -36.63 -8.44
C PHE A 118 -30.74 -37.94 -7.86
N GLN A 119 -30.13 -37.92 -6.66
CA GLN A 119 -29.46 -39.06 -6.02
C GLN A 119 -28.56 -39.85 -7.01
N THR A 120 -28.06 -39.18 -8.04
CA THR A 120 -27.06 -39.75 -8.93
C THR A 120 -25.83 -39.99 -8.08
N GLN A 121 -25.30 -41.22 -8.08
CA GLN A 121 -24.02 -41.56 -7.45
C GLN A 121 -22.84 -40.93 -8.21
N SER A 122 -22.95 -39.64 -8.50
CA SER A 122 -21.87 -38.80 -8.98
C SER A 122 -20.81 -38.76 -7.89
N ARG A 123 -19.68 -39.39 -8.21
CA ARG A 123 -18.52 -39.58 -7.33
C ARG A 123 -17.61 -38.34 -7.32
N SER A 124 -17.96 -37.28 -8.05
CA SER A 124 -17.14 -36.08 -8.19
C SER A 124 -17.51 -35.09 -7.09
N VAL A 125 -16.88 -35.25 -5.94
CA VAL A 125 -16.80 -34.18 -4.94
C VAL A 125 -15.71 -33.20 -5.39
N ASP A 126 -16.01 -31.91 -5.35
CA ASP A 126 -15.01 -30.87 -5.60
C ASP A 126 -14.11 -30.74 -4.37
N GLN A 127 -12.90 -31.31 -4.46
CA GLN A 127 -11.94 -31.33 -3.37
C GLN A 127 -11.44 -29.93 -3.01
N ASP A 128 -11.33 -29.02 -3.98
CA ASP A 128 -10.91 -27.64 -3.75
C ASP A 128 -11.99 -26.90 -2.95
N ALA A 129 -13.26 -27.09 -3.31
CA ALA A 129 -14.37 -26.54 -2.54
C ALA A 129 -14.40 -27.09 -1.09
N MET A 130 -14.01 -28.35 -0.87
CA MET A 130 -13.89 -28.90 0.50
C MET A 130 -12.79 -28.20 1.31
N THR A 131 -11.62 -27.98 0.70
CA THR A 131 -10.52 -27.26 1.34
C THR A 131 -10.94 -25.83 1.69
N MET A 132 -11.58 -25.11 0.78
CA MET A 132 -12.08 -23.75 1.03
C MET A 132 -13.12 -23.70 2.16
N VAL A 133 -13.95 -24.73 2.32
CA VAL A 133 -14.89 -24.82 3.45
C VAL A 133 -14.12 -24.95 4.76
N ALA A 134 -13.12 -25.83 4.83
CA ALA A 134 -12.30 -26.00 6.03
C ALA A 134 -11.54 -24.71 6.39
N GLU A 135 -10.90 -24.06 5.42
CA GLU A 135 -10.22 -22.77 5.62
C GLU A 135 -11.19 -21.68 6.11
N THR A 136 -12.42 -21.66 5.60
CA THR A 136 -13.41 -20.67 6.06
C THR A 136 -13.88 -20.98 7.49
N GLU A 137 -13.96 -22.25 7.89
CA GLU A 137 -14.27 -22.65 9.26
C GLU A 137 -13.17 -22.24 10.24
N ASP A 138 -11.91 -22.43 9.85
CA ASP A 138 -10.77 -21.95 10.62
C ASP A 138 -10.78 -20.42 10.74
N ALA A 139 -11.08 -19.70 9.67
CA ALA A 139 -11.24 -18.24 9.70
C ALA A 139 -12.37 -17.77 10.64
N ILE A 140 -13.49 -18.51 10.71
CA ILE A 140 -14.58 -18.23 11.65
C ILE A 140 -14.13 -18.46 13.10
N ALA A 141 -13.35 -19.52 13.34
CA ALA A 141 -12.76 -19.80 14.64
C ALA A 141 -11.76 -18.71 15.05
N GLU A 142 -10.87 -18.29 14.14
CA GLU A 142 -9.92 -17.19 14.38
C GLU A 142 -10.66 -15.87 14.69
N ALA A 143 -11.69 -15.51 13.92
CA ALA A 143 -12.51 -14.33 14.19
C ALA A 143 -13.16 -14.38 15.58
N SER A 144 -13.66 -15.55 15.99
CA SER A 144 -14.31 -15.75 17.29
C SER A 144 -13.29 -15.78 18.45
N SER A 145 -12.04 -16.13 18.17
CA SER A 145 -10.96 -16.16 19.17
C SER A 145 -10.47 -14.77 19.59
N GLN A 146 -10.83 -13.73 18.81
CA GLN A 146 -10.37 -12.34 18.98
C GLN A 146 -8.84 -12.17 18.90
N LEU A 147 -8.10 -13.17 18.40
CA LEU A 147 -6.66 -13.07 18.14
C LEU A 147 -6.34 -12.22 16.89
N VAL A 148 -7.30 -12.11 15.96
CA VAL A 148 -7.20 -11.29 14.76
C VAL A 148 -8.50 -10.52 14.54
N ALA A 149 -8.39 -9.32 13.98
CA ALA A 149 -9.56 -8.59 13.49
C ALA A 149 -9.68 -8.78 11.98
N TYR A 150 -10.90 -8.72 11.46
CA TYR A 150 -11.18 -8.76 10.03
C TYR A 150 -11.57 -7.39 9.53
N GLY A 151 -11.27 -7.13 8.26
CA GLY A 151 -11.55 -5.85 7.64
C GLY A 151 -11.38 -5.88 6.13
N TYR A 152 -11.78 -4.78 5.50
CA TYR A 152 -11.58 -4.58 4.07
C TYR A 152 -10.26 -3.86 3.82
N TYR A 153 -9.41 -4.47 3.00
CA TYR A 153 -8.10 -3.93 2.69
C TYR A 153 -8.01 -3.41 1.26
N THR A 154 -7.65 -2.14 1.10
CA THR A 154 -7.50 -1.51 -0.21
C THR A 154 -6.10 -0.91 -0.35
N PRO A 155 -5.12 -1.69 -0.81
CA PRO A 155 -3.79 -1.21 -1.19
C PRO A 155 -3.79 -0.56 -2.58
N VAL A 156 -3.26 0.66 -2.66
CA VAL A 156 -3.07 1.38 -3.92
C VAL A 156 -1.69 2.03 -3.95
N ILE A 157 -1.01 1.91 -5.09
CA ILE A 157 0.22 2.62 -5.37
C ILE A 157 -0.08 3.77 -6.32
N VAL A 158 0.24 4.99 -5.91
CA VAL A 158 0.00 6.21 -6.67
C VAL A 158 1.32 6.76 -7.20
N LEU A 159 1.32 7.13 -8.49
CA LEU A 159 2.46 7.71 -9.18
C LEU A 159 2.06 9.03 -9.84
N PHE A 160 3.01 9.95 -9.89
CA PHE A 160 2.88 11.22 -10.58
C PHE A 160 4.05 11.40 -11.55
N ASP A 161 3.76 11.78 -12.79
CA ASP A 161 4.77 12.01 -13.80
C ASP A 161 4.35 13.11 -14.78
N GLU A 162 5.29 13.92 -15.25
CA GLU A 162 5.01 14.98 -16.24
C GLU A 162 4.74 14.42 -17.65
N ALA A 163 5.19 13.20 -17.93
CA ALA A 163 5.04 12.56 -19.24
C ALA A 163 4.22 11.27 -19.13
N GLN A 164 3.09 11.22 -19.83
CA GLN A 164 2.17 10.07 -19.82
C GLN A 164 2.85 8.75 -20.20
N ALA A 165 3.74 8.77 -21.19
CA ALA A 165 4.47 7.57 -21.63
C ALA A 165 5.34 6.99 -20.49
N ARG A 166 6.09 7.83 -19.77
CA ARG A 166 6.90 7.40 -18.62
C ARG A 166 6.05 6.90 -17.47
N LEU A 167 4.92 7.56 -17.21
CA LEU A 167 3.96 7.11 -16.20
C LEU A 167 3.50 5.69 -16.50
N GLN A 168 3.10 5.42 -17.74
CA GLN A 168 2.63 4.12 -18.17
C GLN A 168 3.72 3.04 -18.01
N GLU A 169 4.97 3.33 -18.40
CA GLU A 169 6.10 2.44 -18.19
C GLU A 169 6.33 2.12 -16.71
N LYS A 170 6.29 3.13 -15.83
CA LYS A 170 6.44 2.94 -14.37
C LYS A 170 5.31 2.11 -13.78
N CYS A 171 4.06 2.40 -14.16
CA CYS A 171 2.89 1.63 -13.73
C CYS A 171 2.99 0.16 -14.17
N GLU A 172 3.43 -0.09 -15.41
CA GLU A 172 3.64 -1.45 -15.92
C GLU A 172 4.78 -2.19 -15.22
N ALA A 173 5.88 -1.50 -14.90
CA ALA A 173 6.97 -2.08 -14.13
C ALA A 173 6.49 -2.53 -12.73
N ILE A 174 5.73 -1.67 -12.04
CA ILE A 174 5.13 -1.99 -10.73
C ILE A 174 4.17 -3.16 -10.83
N ARG A 175 3.26 -3.14 -11.82
CA ARG A 175 2.29 -4.22 -12.04
C ARG A 175 3.00 -5.56 -12.22
N ARG A 176 4.04 -5.62 -13.05
CA ARG A 176 4.82 -6.84 -13.29
C ARG A 176 5.52 -7.35 -12.03
N LEU A 177 6.09 -6.44 -11.24
CA LEU A 177 6.75 -6.82 -9.99
C LEU A 177 5.75 -7.44 -9.01
N ILE A 178 4.61 -6.78 -8.81
CA ILE A 178 3.56 -7.26 -7.90
C ILE A 178 3.00 -8.61 -8.37
N GLN A 179 2.83 -8.79 -9.68
CA GLN A 179 2.42 -10.07 -10.26
C GLN A 179 3.47 -11.18 -10.10
N ALA A 180 4.75 -10.84 -10.10
CA ALA A 180 5.83 -11.80 -9.85
C ALA A 180 5.82 -12.31 -8.40
N GLU A 181 5.37 -11.49 -7.44
CA GLU A 181 5.16 -11.87 -6.04
C GLU A 181 3.84 -12.64 -5.80
N GLY A 182 3.11 -12.98 -6.86
CA GLY A 182 1.90 -13.81 -6.79
C GLY A 182 0.59 -13.07 -6.51
N PHE A 183 0.62 -11.73 -6.46
CA PHE A 183 -0.59 -10.91 -6.39
C PHE A 183 -1.20 -10.71 -7.77
N GLY A 184 -2.49 -10.38 -7.83
CA GLY A 184 -2.99 -9.65 -8.99
C GLY A 184 -2.64 -8.16 -8.85
N ALA A 185 -2.54 -7.49 -9.99
CA ALA A 185 -2.38 -6.05 -10.03
C ALA A 185 -3.02 -5.48 -11.28
N ARG A 186 -3.62 -4.31 -11.13
CA ARG A 186 -4.31 -3.58 -12.18
C ARG A 186 -3.89 -2.13 -12.21
N ILE A 187 -3.59 -1.63 -13.40
CA ILE A 187 -3.45 -0.19 -13.63
C ILE A 187 -4.86 0.36 -13.81
N GLU A 188 -5.29 1.24 -12.92
CA GLU A 188 -6.60 1.85 -12.97
C GLU A 188 -6.64 2.91 -14.07
N THR A 189 -7.72 2.88 -14.85
CA THR A 189 -7.99 3.84 -15.94
C THR A 189 -9.33 4.52 -15.70
N LEU A 190 -10.45 3.84 -16.00
CA LEU A 190 -11.80 4.33 -15.74
C LEU A 190 -12.01 4.71 -14.27
N ASN A 191 -11.44 3.92 -13.34
CA ASN A 191 -11.54 4.18 -11.91
C ASN A 191 -10.29 4.87 -11.33
N ALA A 192 -9.41 5.44 -12.17
CA ALA A 192 -8.18 6.08 -11.70
C ALA A 192 -8.46 7.21 -10.69
N THR A 193 -9.50 8.00 -10.97
CA THR A 193 -9.95 9.08 -10.06
C THR A 193 -10.41 8.52 -8.72
N ASP A 194 -11.25 7.49 -8.71
CA ASP A 194 -11.76 6.90 -7.46
C ASP A 194 -10.65 6.20 -6.66
N ALA A 195 -9.73 5.51 -7.34
CA ALA A 195 -8.58 4.88 -6.71
C ALA A 195 -7.65 5.92 -6.07
N PHE A 196 -7.44 7.06 -6.74
CA PHE A 196 -6.70 8.18 -6.18
C PHE A 196 -7.42 8.82 -5.00
N LEU A 197 -8.70 9.18 -5.14
CA LEU A 197 -9.47 9.78 -4.05
C LEU A 197 -9.52 8.85 -2.84
N GLY A 198 -9.70 7.54 -3.03
CA GLY A 198 -9.68 6.53 -1.97
C GLY A 198 -8.35 6.39 -1.24
N SER A 199 -7.26 6.90 -1.83
CA SER A 199 -5.92 6.95 -1.22
C SER A 199 -5.65 8.24 -0.44
N LEU A 200 -6.57 9.22 -0.47
CA LEU A 200 -6.40 10.50 0.22
C LEU A 200 -6.84 10.39 1.69
N PRO A 201 -6.07 10.96 2.64
CA PRO A 201 -6.49 11.03 4.03
C PRO A 201 -7.86 11.72 4.18
N GLY A 202 -8.75 11.11 4.96
CA GLY A 202 -10.10 11.63 5.21
C GLY A 202 -11.16 11.23 4.19
N VAL A 203 -10.78 10.62 3.05
CA VAL A 203 -11.75 10.14 2.05
C VAL A 203 -12.10 8.67 2.33
N SER A 204 -13.22 8.43 3.00
CA SER A 204 -13.67 7.10 3.39
C SER A 204 -14.66 6.45 2.40
N TYR A 205 -15.23 7.18 1.46
CA TYR A 205 -16.29 6.64 0.61
C TYR A 205 -15.82 6.12 -0.76
N ALA A 206 -14.67 6.61 -1.25
CA ALA A 206 -14.15 6.24 -2.58
C ALA A 206 -13.43 4.89 -2.52
N ASN A 207 -14.19 3.80 -2.37
CA ASN A 207 -13.65 2.45 -2.39
C ASN A 207 -14.27 1.63 -3.51
N ILE A 208 -13.43 1.17 -4.44
CA ILE A 208 -13.89 0.37 -5.58
C ILE A 208 -13.99 -1.10 -5.17
N ARG A 209 -13.13 -1.57 -4.24
CA ARG A 209 -13.01 -2.99 -3.88
C ARG A 209 -12.80 -3.19 -2.39
N GLU A 210 -13.43 -4.24 -1.88
CA GLU A 210 -13.47 -4.56 -0.46
C GLU A 210 -13.05 -6.02 -0.20
N PRO A 211 -11.80 -6.42 -0.50
CA PRO A 211 -11.34 -7.76 -0.19
C PRO A 211 -11.26 -7.92 1.33
N LEU A 212 -11.89 -8.97 1.85
CA LEU A 212 -11.92 -9.29 3.26
C LEU A 212 -10.64 -10.02 3.67
N ILE A 213 -9.86 -9.43 4.56
CA ILE A 213 -8.64 -10.04 5.12
C ILE A 213 -8.62 -9.91 6.64
N ASN A 214 -7.75 -10.67 7.29
CA ASN A 214 -7.46 -10.51 8.72
C ASN A 214 -6.24 -9.60 8.95
N THR A 215 -6.07 -9.16 10.20
CA THR A 215 -4.95 -8.30 10.60
C THR A 215 -3.57 -8.96 10.51
N ARG A 216 -3.50 -10.30 10.50
CA ARG A 216 -2.24 -11.04 10.31
C ARG A 216 -1.76 -10.87 8.87
N ASN A 217 -2.63 -11.10 7.89
CA ASN A 217 -2.31 -10.83 6.49
C ASN A 217 -2.00 -9.34 6.28
N LEU A 218 -2.75 -8.44 6.91
CA LEU A 218 -2.46 -7.00 6.82
C LEU A 218 -1.03 -6.68 7.26
N ALA A 219 -0.57 -7.25 8.38
CA ALA A 219 0.78 -7.03 8.89
C ALA A 219 1.87 -7.48 7.91
N ASP A 220 1.64 -8.57 7.19
CA ASP A 220 2.58 -9.07 6.17
C ASP A 220 2.64 -8.16 4.94
N LEU A 221 1.49 -7.60 4.55
CA LEU A 221 1.30 -6.84 3.31
C LEU A 221 1.65 -5.36 3.43
N MET A 222 1.60 -4.79 4.63
CA MET A 222 1.93 -3.38 4.84
C MET A 222 3.44 -3.16 4.70
N PRO A 223 3.89 -2.15 3.94
CA PRO A 223 5.30 -1.79 3.88
C PRO A 223 5.70 -1.15 5.22
N SER A 224 6.21 -1.99 6.10
CA SER A 224 6.60 -1.63 7.48
C SER A 224 8.10 -1.35 7.60
N ASN A 225 8.88 -1.72 6.59
CA ASN A 225 10.30 -1.45 6.47
C ASN A 225 10.57 -0.62 5.21
N SER A 226 11.70 0.05 5.20
CA SER A 226 12.23 0.72 4.01
C SER A 226 13.76 0.69 4.05
N VAL A 227 14.39 0.80 2.89
CA VAL A 227 15.85 0.86 2.80
C VAL A 227 16.36 2.15 3.44
N TRP A 228 17.01 2.05 4.59
CA TRP A 228 17.71 3.20 5.17
C TRP A 228 18.98 3.49 4.37
N SER A 229 19.00 4.62 3.68
CA SER A 229 20.10 5.00 2.77
C SER A 229 21.30 5.68 3.47
N GLY A 230 21.23 5.87 4.78
CA GLY A 230 22.23 6.64 5.54
C GLY A 230 22.19 8.14 5.25
N SER A 231 23.02 8.90 5.96
CA SER A 231 23.11 10.35 5.74
C SER A 231 23.85 10.68 4.44
N PRO A 232 23.34 11.60 3.60
CA PRO A 232 24.04 12.07 2.40
C PRO A 232 25.30 12.89 2.70
N VAL A 233 25.39 13.43 3.91
CA VAL A 233 26.50 14.26 4.39
C VAL A 233 27.06 13.63 5.66
N ALA A 234 28.38 13.61 5.80
CA ALA A 234 29.03 13.12 7.01
C ALA A 234 28.63 13.98 8.23
N PRO A 235 27.97 13.41 9.25
CA PRO A 235 27.48 14.15 10.42
C PRO A 235 28.60 14.36 11.46
N CYS A 236 29.83 14.63 11.02
CA CYS A 236 30.98 14.82 11.89
C CYS A 236 31.28 16.32 12.01
N PRO A 237 31.28 16.91 13.23
CA PRO A 237 31.55 18.35 13.43
C PRO A 237 33.00 18.73 13.11
N PHE A 238 33.91 17.76 13.05
CA PHE A 238 35.32 17.97 12.73
C PHE A 238 35.59 18.00 11.22
N TYR A 239 34.63 17.59 10.39
CA TYR A 239 34.76 17.67 8.94
C TYR A 239 34.20 18.98 8.41
N PRO A 240 34.71 19.48 7.27
CA PRO A 240 34.09 20.60 6.58
C PRO A 240 32.58 20.35 6.35
N PRO A 241 31.72 21.35 6.52
CA PRO A 241 30.29 21.22 6.24
C PRO A 241 30.03 20.68 4.83
N GLY A 242 29.15 19.69 4.71
CA GLY A 242 28.83 19.09 3.41
C GLY A 242 29.79 17.98 2.95
N SER A 243 30.70 17.51 3.82
CA SER A 243 31.61 16.42 3.49
C SER A 243 30.86 15.14 3.07
N PRO A 244 31.33 14.42 2.04
CA PRO A 244 30.68 13.22 1.53
C PRO A 244 30.78 12.05 2.53
N PRO A 245 29.94 11.01 2.38
CA PRO A 245 30.04 9.81 3.20
C PRO A 245 31.34 9.05 2.95
N LEU A 246 31.76 8.25 3.93
CA LEU A 246 33.01 7.48 3.85
C LEU A 246 32.97 6.42 2.74
N VAL A 247 31.87 5.68 2.65
CA VAL A 247 31.64 4.67 1.61
C VAL A 247 30.22 4.79 1.09
N GLN A 248 30.05 4.61 -0.21
CA GLN A 248 28.75 4.48 -0.85
C GLN A 248 28.68 3.14 -1.59
N VAL A 249 27.69 2.31 -1.24
CA VAL A 249 27.45 0.99 -1.87
C VAL A 249 26.01 0.94 -2.37
N ALA A 250 25.77 0.33 -3.53
CA ALA A 250 24.42 0.13 -4.05
C ALA A 250 24.25 -1.34 -4.47
N SER A 251 23.19 -1.99 -3.97
CA SER A 251 22.70 -3.29 -4.47
C SER A 251 21.43 -3.15 -5.30
N GLY A 252 20.85 -1.95 -5.37
CA GLY A 252 19.61 -1.62 -6.08
C GLY A 252 19.58 -0.14 -6.46
N SER A 253 18.39 0.47 -6.55
CA SER A 253 18.24 1.88 -6.93
C SER A 253 18.70 2.86 -5.85
N THR A 254 18.58 2.48 -4.57
CA THR A 254 18.90 3.34 -3.43
C THR A 254 20.29 3.00 -2.89
N PRO A 255 21.28 3.91 -2.99
CA PRO A 255 22.61 3.67 -2.44
C PRO A 255 22.61 3.79 -0.91
N PHE A 256 23.30 2.88 -0.24
CA PHE A 256 23.64 2.96 1.17
C PHE A 256 24.90 3.81 1.37
N ARG A 257 24.83 4.77 2.29
CA ARG A 257 25.91 5.70 2.61
C ARG A 257 26.40 5.44 4.03
N LEU A 258 27.57 4.83 4.14
CA LEU A 258 28.21 4.52 5.40
C LEU A 258 28.98 5.74 5.92
N ASN A 259 28.63 6.18 7.13
CA ASN A 259 29.37 7.18 7.89
C ASN A 259 29.79 6.55 9.22
N LEU A 260 31.10 6.37 9.42
CA LEU A 260 31.63 5.85 10.69
C LEU A 260 31.80 6.96 11.74
N HIS A 261 32.04 8.19 11.28
CA HIS A 261 32.25 9.35 12.14
C HIS A 261 30.92 10.10 12.29
N VAL A 262 30.17 9.77 13.33
CA VAL A 262 28.90 10.43 13.69
C VAL A 262 29.13 11.15 15.00
N ASP A 263 29.10 12.47 14.97
CA ASP A 263 29.38 13.38 16.10
C ASP A 263 30.78 13.26 16.76
N ASP A 264 31.50 12.16 16.56
CA ASP A 264 32.80 11.86 17.18
C ASP A 264 33.68 10.91 16.32
N VAL A 265 34.80 10.42 16.90
CA VAL A 265 35.73 9.44 16.31
C VAL A 265 35.03 8.13 15.93
N GLY A 266 35.29 7.65 14.71
CA GLY A 266 34.61 6.50 14.13
C GLY A 266 35.18 5.15 14.57
N HIS A 267 35.10 4.82 15.87
CA HIS A 267 35.46 3.50 16.38
C HIS A 267 34.66 2.41 15.67
N THR A 268 35.36 1.58 14.90
CA THR A 268 34.72 0.60 14.01
C THR A 268 35.51 -0.70 14.04
N LEU A 269 34.79 -1.81 14.12
CA LEU A 269 35.34 -3.15 13.98
C LEU A 269 34.70 -3.80 12.73
N VAL A 270 35.54 -4.34 11.85
CA VAL A 270 35.11 -5.07 10.65
C VAL A 270 35.62 -6.49 10.78
N PHE A 271 34.75 -7.48 10.55
CA PHE A 271 35.05 -8.91 10.61
C PHE A 271 34.54 -9.61 9.35
#